data_AF-A0A1R3IVQ9-F1
#
_entry.id   AF-A0A1R3IVQ9-F1
#
_cell.length_a   1.000
_cell.length_b   1.000
_cell.length_c   1.000
_cell.angle_alpha   90.00
_cell.angle_beta   90.00
_cell.angle_gamma   90.00
#
_symmetry.space_group_name_H-M   'P 1'
#
loop_
_entity.id
_entity.type
_entity.pdbx_description
1 polymer ?
#
loop_
_entity_poly.entity_id
_entity_poly.type
_entity_poly.pdbx_seq_one_letter_code
_entity_poly.pdbx_strand_id
1 'polypeptide(L)'
;MTEQRVLRKVVSDVSSEIGKYIGALESSSTLIIDDEQLAVKQAECECCGLKEECTTDYIKRVEGCYCGKWVCGLCCEAVKERLLRAPNIALRDAVSFHREFCQRFNSTTRLNPKLSLTCAMRDIAQKSNESRSSKTLSAASKIARTTSCVPKIELIQL
;
A
#
# COMPACT_ATOMS: atom_id res chain seq x y z
N MET A 1 -52.63 6.99 22.88
CA MET A 1 -51.57 7.30 23.87
C MET A 1 -50.25 6.82 23.28
N THR A 2 -49.44 7.71 22.71
CA THR A 2 -48.12 7.38 22.15
C THR A 2 -47.04 7.74 23.17
N GLU A 3 -46.46 6.73 23.82
CA GLU A 3 -45.32 6.93 24.72
C GLU A 3 -44.06 7.25 23.92
N GLN A 4 -43.51 8.45 24.12
CA GLN A 4 -42.26 8.87 23.53
C GLN A 4 -41.13 8.52 24.51
N ARG A 5 -40.44 7.40 24.26
CA ARG A 5 -39.27 7.00 25.06
C ARG A 5 -38.13 8.00 24.85
N VAL A 6 -37.86 8.83 25.85
CA VAL A 6 -36.71 9.73 25.87
C VAL A 6 -35.45 8.92 26.19
N LEU A 7 -34.58 8.76 25.19
CA LEU A 7 -33.27 8.12 25.38
C LEU A 7 -32.37 9.07 26.19
N ARG A 8 -31.95 8.65 27.40
CA ARG A 8 -30.95 9.37 28.19
C ARG A 8 -29.57 9.09 27.59
N LYS A 9 -28.85 10.13 27.19
CA LYS A 9 -27.45 10.00 26.75
C LYS A 9 -26.58 9.65 27.96
N VAL A 10 -25.84 8.55 27.88
CA VAL A 10 -24.79 8.23 28.83
C VAL A 10 -23.58 9.07 28.42
N VAL A 11 -23.12 9.96 29.31
CA VAL A 11 -21.89 10.72 29.11
C VAL A 11 -20.75 9.91 29.75
N SER A 12 -19.70 9.64 28.99
CA SER A 12 -18.53 8.93 29.48
C SER A 12 -17.64 9.88 30.27
N ASP A 13 -17.06 9.42 31.38
CA ASP A 13 -16.11 10.19 32.20
C ASP A 13 -14.86 10.62 31.40
N VAL A 14 -14.57 9.90 30.30
CA VAL A 14 -13.50 10.23 29.34
C VAL A 14 -13.73 11.62 28.71
N SER A 15 -14.98 12.04 28.49
CA SER A 15 -15.29 13.36 27.93
C SER A 15 -14.95 14.51 28.88
N SER A 16 -15.03 14.29 30.20
CA SER A 16 -14.64 15.30 31.20
C SER A 16 -13.11 15.37 31.34
N GLU A 17 -12.43 14.23 31.23
CA GLU A 17 -10.96 14.14 31.26
C GLU A 17 -10.34 14.91 30.08
N ILE A 18 -10.89 14.76 28.88
CA ILE A 18 -10.44 15.46 27.65
C ILE A 18 -10.50 16.99 27.83
N GLY A 19 -11.55 17.51 28.47
CA GLY A 19 -11.68 18.95 28.73
C GLY A 19 -10.57 19.51 29.63
N LYS A 20 -10.06 18.73 30.58
CA LYS A 20 -8.96 19.15 31.47
C LYS A 20 -7.64 19.26 30.72
N TYR A 21 -7.36 18.35 29.78
CA TYR A 21 -6.14 18.41 28.97
C TYR A 21 -6.15 19.60 28.00
N ILE A 22 -7.31 19.95 27.44
CA ILE A 22 -7.47 21.12 26.57
C ILE A 22 -7.21 22.41 27.36
N GLY A 23 -7.80 22.56 28.56
CA GLY A 23 -7.59 23.76 29.40
C GLY A 23 -6.15 23.95 29.88
N ALA A 24 -5.39 22.86 30.05
CA ALA A 24 -3.97 22.93 30.41
C ALA A 24 -3.07 23.38 29.25
N LEU A 25 -3.43 23.07 28.00
CA LEU A 25 -2.71 23.52 26.79
C LEU A 25 -2.86 25.02 26.53
N GLU A 26 -4.00 25.61 26.94
CA GLU A 26 -4.28 27.04 26.77
C GLU A 26 -3.44 27.95 27.70
N SER A 27 -2.91 27.42 28.80
CA SER A 27 -2.15 28.20 29.80
C SER A 27 -0.62 28.20 29.59
N SER A 28 -0.09 27.55 28.55
CA SER A 28 1.38 27.47 28.33
C SER A 28 1.87 27.65 26.89
N SER A 29 1.01 27.95 25.92
CA SER A 29 1.44 28.16 24.52
C SER A 29 0.92 29.46 23.94
N THR A 30 1.50 30.59 24.36
CA THR A 30 1.59 31.78 23.50
C THR A 30 2.88 31.69 22.68
N LEU A 31 3.02 30.63 21.89
CA LEU A 31 3.83 30.70 20.68
C LEU A 31 2.89 31.29 19.62
N ILE A 32 3.32 32.35 18.96
CA ILE A 32 2.62 32.91 17.80
C ILE A 32 2.71 31.84 16.70
N ILE A 33 1.78 30.90 16.72
CA ILE A 33 1.52 30.02 15.59
C ILE A 33 0.76 30.91 14.62
N ASP A 34 1.43 31.40 13.57
CA ASP A 34 0.73 32.06 12.49
C ASP A 34 -0.41 31.16 12.01
N ASP A 35 -1.61 31.72 11.85
CA ASP A 35 -2.82 31.03 11.38
C ASP A 35 -2.56 30.15 10.13
N GLU A 36 -1.60 30.58 9.31
CA GLU A 36 -1.13 29.86 8.12
C GLU A 36 -0.43 28.53 8.40
N GLN A 37 0.24 28.36 9.54
CA GLN A 37 0.96 27.12 9.90
C GLN A 37 0.01 26.00 10.34
N LEU A 38 -1.09 26.38 11.02
CA LEU A 38 -2.14 25.46 11.45
C LEU A 38 -3.17 25.19 10.34
N ALA A 39 -3.19 26.02 9.29
CA ALA A 39 -4.07 25.86 8.15
C ALA A 39 -3.90 24.45 7.52
N VAL A 40 -5.02 23.73 7.45
CA VAL A 40 -5.12 22.42 6.82
C VAL A 40 -5.30 22.59 5.31
N LYS A 41 -4.49 21.87 4.54
CA LYS A 41 -4.53 21.85 3.07
C LYS A 41 -4.64 20.42 2.58
N GLN A 42 -5.31 20.23 1.45
CA GLN A 42 -5.28 18.96 0.74
C GLN A 42 -3.99 18.86 -0.07
N ALA A 43 -3.17 17.85 0.20
CA ALA A 43 -1.91 17.59 -0.47
C ALA A 43 -1.94 16.23 -1.19
N GLU A 44 -1.45 16.18 -2.42
CA GLU A 44 -1.45 14.98 -3.26
C GLU A 44 -0.04 14.38 -3.33
N CYS A 45 0.12 13.14 -2.86
CA CYS A 45 1.40 12.45 -2.83
C CYS A 45 2.00 12.28 -4.24
N GLU A 46 3.23 12.75 -4.43
CA GLU A 46 3.90 12.72 -5.74
C GLU A 46 4.35 11.31 -6.18
N CYS A 47 4.29 10.32 -5.30
CA CYS A 47 4.55 8.92 -5.62
C CYS A 47 3.28 8.22 -6.13
N CYS A 48 2.21 8.22 -5.34
CA CYS A 48 1.05 7.35 -5.56
C CYS A 48 -0.26 8.07 -5.89
N GLY A 49 -0.30 9.40 -5.81
CA GLY A 49 -1.49 10.21 -6.06
C GLY A 49 -2.53 10.19 -4.94
N LEU A 50 -2.21 9.64 -3.77
CA LEU A 50 -3.10 9.69 -2.61
C LEU A 50 -3.21 11.14 -2.11
N LYS A 51 -4.44 11.60 -1.88
CA LYS A 51 -4.73 12.92 -1.31
C LYS A 51 -4.95 12.80 0.20
N GLU A 52 -4.27 13.62 0.97
CA GLU A 52 -4.36 13.69 2.42
C GLU A 52 -4.63 15.13 2.85
N GLU A 53 -5.41 15.32 3.91
CA GLU A 53 -5.57 16.62 4.57
C GLU A 53 -4.49 16.76 5.64
N CYS A 54 -3.65 17.78 5.50
CA CYS A 54 -2.46 17.95 6.35
C CYS A 54 -2.28 19.43 6.71
N THR A 55 -1.71 19.70 7.89
CA THR A 55 -1.33 21.08 8.24
C THR A 55 -0.21 21.56 7.32
N THR A 56 -0.19 22.86 7.03
CA THR A 56 0.84 23.47 6.18
C THR A 56 2.25 23.25 6.74
N ASP A 57 2.41 23.28 8.07
CA ASP A 57 3.68 22.94 8.73
C ASP A 57 4.11 21.49 8.44
N TYR A 58 3.19 20.53 8.57
CA TYR A 58 3.53 19.12 8.33
C TYR A 58 3.92 18.88 6.87
N ILE A 59 3.24 19.53 5.91
CA ILE A 59 3.59 19.47 4.49
C ILE A 59 5.03 19.93 4.26
N LYS A 60 5.39 21.12 4.77
CA LYS A 60 6.75 21.68 4.61
C LYS A 60 7.82 20.79 5.24
N ARG A 61 7.55 20.21 6.41
CA ARG A 61 8.49 19.29 7.08
C ARG A 61 8.74 18.02 6.25
N VAL A 62 7.69 17.43 5.69
CA VAL A 62 7.82 16.27 4.82
C VAL A 62 8.58 16.63 3.54
N GLU A 63 8.23 17.73 2.88
CA GLU A 63 8.93 18.18 1.67
C GLU A 63 10.43 18.37 1.93
N GLY A 64 10.81 18.97 3.06
CA GLY A 64 12.21 19.10 3.48
C GLY A 64 12.94 17.77 3.66
N CYS A 65 12.23 16.71 4.09
CA CYS A 65 12.77 15.37 4.28
C CYS A 65 12.85 14.52 3.00
N TYR A 66 12.15 14.88 1.92
CA TYR A 66 12.04 14.06 0.70
C TYR A 66 12.38 14.83 -0.58
N CYS A 67 13.44 15.64 -0.52
CA CYS A 67 13.96 16.37 -1.69
C CYS A 67 12.97 17.38 -2.31
N GLY A 68 12.20 18.06 -1.47
CA GLY A 68 11.18 19.03 -1.88
C GLY A 68 9.91 18.39 -2.43
N LYS A 69 9.64 17.13 -2.08
CA LYS A 69 8.50 16.36 -2.58
C LYS A 69 7.53 16.04 -1.45
N TRP A 70 6.24 16.26 -1.68
CA TRP A 70 5.23 15.79 -0.76
C TRP A 70 4.99 14.29 -0.96
N VAL A 71 5.18 13.52 0.12
CA VAL A 71 5.08 12.06 0.14
C VAL A 71 4.15 11.66 1.28
N CYS A 72 3.09 10.90 0.98
CA CYS A 72 2.15 10.45 2.02
C CYS A 72 2.83 9.53 3.05
N GLY A 73 2.20 9.36 4.21
CA GLY A 73 2.78 8.60 5.33
C GLY A 73 3.20 7.17 4.95
N LEU A 74 2.42 6.48 4.11
CA LEU A 74 2.75 5.12 3.66
C LEU A 74 3.94 5.08 2.69
N CYS A 75 4.02 6.04 1.76
CA CYS A 75 5.13 6.13 0.83
C CYS A 75 6.43 6.57 1.55
N CYS A 76 6.33 7.39 2.61
CA CYS A 76 7.45 7.74 3.47
C CYS A 76 8.10 6.48 4.06
N GLU A 77 7.31 5.58 4.66
CA GLU A 77 7.82 4.33 5.23
C GLU A 77 8.41 3.41 4.16
N ALA A 78 7.81 3.36 2.97
CA ALA A 78 8.35 2.58 1.86
C ALA A 78 9.72 3.09 1.37
N VAL A 79 9.91 4.42 1.31
CA VAL A 79 11.19 5.03 0.96
C VAL A 79 12.24 4.79 2.05
N LYS A 80 11.87 4.93 3.33
CA LYS A 80 12.77 4.60 4.45
C LYS A 80 13.23 3.14 4.41
N GLU A 81 12.30 2.21 4.21
CA GLU A 81 12.63 0.77 4.10
C GLU A 81 13.56 0.48 2.92
N ARG A 82 13.37 1.17 1.78
CA ARG A 82 14.26 1.06 0.62
C ARG A 82 15.68 1.51 0.95
N LEU A 83 15.84 2.61 1.69
CA LEU A 83 17.14 3.11 2.14
C LEU A 83 17.79 2.17 3.16
N LEU A 84 17.01 1.58 4.07
CA LEU A 84 17.51 0.58 5.01
C LEU A 84 18.06 -0.66 4.30
N ARG A 85 17.34 -1.15 3.28
CA ARG A 85 17.75 -2.32 2.49
C ARG A 85 18.92 -2.07 1.54
N ALA A 86 19.12 -0.83 1.11
CA ALA A 86 20.14 -0.45 0.16
C ALA A 86 20.78 0.89 0.58
N PRO A 87 21.65 0.88 1.61
CA PRO A 87 22.17 2.12 2.22
C PRO A 87 23.03 2.98 1.29
N ASN A 88 23.49 2.42 0.16
CA ASN A 88 24.34 3.11 -0.80
C ASN A 88 23.56 3.98 -1.81
N ILE A 89 22.23 3.98 -1.78
CA ILE A 89 21.41 4.78 -2.71
C ILE A 89 21.15 6.17 -2.11
N ALA A 90 21.10 7.20 -2.95
CA ALA A 90 20.68 8.51 -2.50
C ALA A 90 19.17 8.53 -2.21
N LEU A 91 18.74 9.34 -1.24
CA LEU A 91 17.33 9.57 -0.92
C LEU A 91 16.49 9.94 -2.17
N ARG A 92 17.04 10.83 -3.01
CA ARG A 92 16.39 11.24 -4.27
C ARG A 92 16.09 10.05 -5.18
N ASP A 93 17.05 9.12 -5.30
CA ASP A 93 16.90 7.93 -6.14
C ASP A 93 15.90 6.95 -5.52
N ALA A 94 15.88 6.82 -4.19
CA ALA A 94 14.89 6.02 -3.48
C ALA A 94 13.46 6.56 -3.71
N VAL A 95 13.26 7.87 -3.64
CA VAL A 95 11.97 8.53 -3.95
C VAL A 95 11.60 8.34 -5.41
N SER A 96 12.53 8.52 -6.36
CA SER A 96 12.28 8.33 -7.79
C SER A 96 11.86 6.89 -8.11
N PHE A 97 12.61 5.92 -7.58
CA PHE A 97 12.31 4.49 -7.75
C PHE A 97 10.91 4.15 -7.20
N HIS A 98 10.56 4.66 -6.02
CA HIS A 98 9.24 4.41 -5.44
C HIS A 98 8.13 5.07 -6.26
N ARG A 99 8.34 6.29 -6.76
CA ARG A 99 7.41 6.97 -7.66
C ARG A 99 7.17 6.18 -8.95
N GLU A 100 8.22 5.68 -9.60
CA GLU A 100 8.10 4.85 -10.81
C GLU A 100 7.34 3.54 -10.53
N PHE A 101 7.63 2.90 -9.39
CA PHE A 101 6.90 1.71 -8.94
C PHE A 101 5.41 1.99 -8.77
N CYS A 102 5.06 3.08 -8.07
CA CYS A 102 3.67 3.50 -7.87
C CYS A 102 2.98 3.87 -9.19
N GLN A 103 3.65 4.58 -10.08
CA GLN A 103 3.11 4.91 -11.41
C GLN A 103 2.82 3.67 -12.23
N ARG A 104 3.74 2.69 -12.23
CA ARG A 104 3.53 1.41 -12.91
C ARG A 104 2.32 0.70 -12.32
N PHE A 105 2.27 0.54 -10.99
CA PHE A 105 1.14 -0.08 -10.29
C PHE A 105 -0.20 0.61 -10.59
N ASN A 106 -0.19 1.94 -10.62
CA ASN A 106 -1.38 2.72 -10.94
C ASN A 106 -1.83 2.45 -12.37
N SER A 107 -0.92 2.52 -13.36
CA SER A 107 -1.20 2.31 -14.79
C SER A 107 -1.53 0.86 -15.19
N THR A 108 -1.20 -0.13 -14.37
CA THR A 108 -1.43 -1.54 -14.70
C THR A 108 -2.41 -2.17 -13.72
N THR A 109 -1.97 -2.38 -12.47
CA THR A 109 -2.73 -3.14 -11.47
C THR A 109 -3.95 -2.41 -10.96
N ARG A 110 -3.88 -1.09 -10.67
CA ARG A 110 -5.08 -0.34 -10.26
C ARG A 110 -6.06 -0.15 -11.42
N LEU A 111 -5.56 0.20 -12.62
CA LEU A 111 -6.42 0.41 -13.78
C LEU A 111 -7.19 -0.86 -14.18
N ASN A 112 -6.52 -2.02 -14.18
CA ASN A 112 -7.18 -3.28 -14.50
C ASN A 112 -6.61 -4.47 -13.69
N PRO A 113 -7.11 -4.68 -12.46
CA PRO A 113 -6.56 -5.72 -11.58
C PRO A 113 -6.77 -7.13 -12.12
N LYS A 114 -7.85 -7.38 -12.87
CA LYS A 114 -8.13 -8.69 -13.49
C LYS A 114 -7.11 -9.00 -14.58
N LEU A 115 -6.83 -8.05 -15.47
CA LEU A 115 -5.83 -8.23 -16.53
C LEU A 115 -4.41 -8.31 -15.93
N SER A 116 -4.11 -7.50 -14.92
CA SER A 116 -2.84 -7.59 -14.19
C SER A 116 -2.63 -8.98 -13.58
N LEU A 117 -3.67 -9.59 -13.00
CA LEU A 117 -3.62 -10.93 -12.45
C LEU A 117 -3.40 -11.99 -13.53
N THR A 118 -4.15 -11.93 -14.65
CA THR A 118 -3.99 -12.91 -15.73
C THR A 118 -2.63 -12.82 -16.41
N CYS A 119 -2.08 -11.62 -16.58
CA CYS A 119 -0.70 -11.42 -17.05
C CYS A 119 0.31 -12.02 -16.05
N ALA A 120 0.16 -11.77 -14.75
CA ALA A 120 1.04 -12.35 -13.74
C ALA A 120 1.00 -13.89 -13.76
N MET A 121 -0.19 -14.50 -13.89
CA MET A 121 -0.35 -15.95 -14.02
C MET A 121 0.33 -16.49 -15.29
N ARG A 122 0.21 -15.77 -16.42
CA ARG A 122 0.89 -16.11 -17.67
C ARG A 122 2.40 -16.08 -17.50
N ASP A 123 2.95 -15.03 -16.90
CA ASP A 123 4.39 -14.87 -16.67
C ASP A 123 4.94 -15.98 -15.77
N ILE A 124 4.19 -16.38 -14.74
CA ILE A 124 4.54 -17.51 -13.87
C ILE A 124 4.59 -18.82 -14.67
N ALA A 125 3.59 -19.09 -15.50
CA ALA A 125 3.56 -20.29 -16.34
C ALA A 125 4.71 -20.31 -17.36
N GLN A 126 5.01 -19.17 -18.00
CA GLN A 126 6.12 -19.02 -18.94
C GLN A 126 7.48 -19.29 -18.27
N LYS A 127 7.77 -18.61 -17.14
CA LYS A 127 9.01 -18.83 -16.37
C LYS A 127 9.15 -20.28 -15.90
N SER A 128 8.04 -20.89 -15.50
CA SER A 128 8.02 -22.31 -15.09
C SER A 128 8.38 -23.24 -16.25
N ASN A 129 7.89 -22.95 -17.46
CA ASN A 129 8.21 -23.73 -18.67
C ASN A 129 9.67 -23.54 -19.11
N GLU A 130 10.18 -22.31 -19.13
CA GLU A 130 11.58 -22.01 -19.42
C GLU A 130 12.53 -22.75 -18.49
N SER A 131 12.25 -22.74 -17.18
CA SER A 131 13.06 -23.46 -16.17
C SER A 131 13.09 -24.98 -16.39
N ARG A 132 12.03 -25.55 -16.99
CA ARG A 132 11.97 -26.97 -17.37
C ARG A 132 12.74 -27.21 -18.67
N SER A 133 12.59 -26.33 -19.66
CA SER A 133 13.29 -26.41 -20.95
C SER A 133 14.81 -26.38 -20.76
N SER A 134 15.33 -25.46 -19.94
CA SER A 134 16.76 -25.40 -19.61
C SER A 134 17.28 -26.67 -18.94
N LYS A 135 16.45 -27.36 -18.14
CA LYS A 135 16.79 -28.67 -17.54
C LYS A 135 16.68 -29.83 -18.53
N THR A 136 15.75 -29.78 -19.48
CA THR A 136 15.62 -30.81 -20.53
C THR A 136 16.73 -30.76 -21.57
N LEU A 137 17.37 -29.60 -21.78
CA LEU A 137 18.56 -29.50 -22.64
C LEU A 137 19.82 -30.06 -21.96
N SER A 138 19.90 -30.05 -20.62
CA SER A 138 20.95 -30.74 -19.85
C SER A 138 20.67 -32.23 -19.59
N ALA A 139 19.45 -32.68 -19.85
CA ALA A 139 19.02 -34.06 -19.65
C ALA A 139 18.14 -34.49 -20.83
N ALA A 140 18.78 -34.81 -21.96
CA ALA A 140 18.18 -35.64 -23.00
C ALA A 140 18.00 -37.09 -22.49
N SER A 141 17.30 -37.25 -21.37
CA SER A 141 16.79 -38.54 -20.90
C SER A 141 15.33 -38.62 -21.36
N LYS A 142 15.13 -39.49 -22.36
CA LYS A 142 13.88 -39.82 -23.04
C LYS A 142 12.70 -39.90 -22.05
N ILE A 143 11.76 -38.97 -22.16
CA ILE A 143 10.49 -39.05 -21.43
C ILE A 143 9.65 -40.14 -22.11
N ALA A 144 9.58 -41.32 -21.49
CA ALA A 144 8.63 -42.35 -21.87
C ALA A 144 7.21 -41.92 -21.46
N ARG A 145 6.24 -42.07 -22.37
CA ARG A 145 4.81 -41.81 -22.12
C ARG A 145 4.30 -42.76 -21.03
N THR A 146 3.91 -42.24 -19.87
CA THR A 146 3.17 -43.02 -18.87
C THR A 146 1.74 -43.24 -19.37
N THR A 147 1.40 -44.49 -19.65
CA THR A 147 0.02 -44.92 -19.93
C THR A 147 -0.81 -44.76 -18.66
N SER A 148 -1.92 -44.05 -18.77
CA SER A 148 -2.88 -43.81 -17.69
C SER A 148 -3.41 -45.12 -17.11
N CYS A 149 -3.35 -45.29 -15.78
CA CYS A 149 -3.99 -46.38 -15.06
C CYS A 149 -5.50 -46.14 -14.97
N VAL A 150 -6.22 -46.28 -16.09
CA VAL A 150 -7.69 -46.38 -16.05
C VAL A 150 -8.05 -47.86 -16.17
N PRO A 151 -8.63 -48.48 -15.13
CA PRO A 151 -9.15 -49.84 -15.25
C PRO A 151 -10.28 -49.85 -16.29
N LYS A 152 -10.13 -50.68 -17.32
CA LYS A 152 -11.15 -50.89 -18.35
C LYS A 152 -12.32 -51.64 -17.70
N ILE A 153 -13.44 -50.96 -17.47
CA ILE A 153 -14.68 -51.59 -17.05
C ILE A 153 -15.28 -52.26 -18.30
N GLU A 154 -15.24 -53.59 -18.36
CA GLU A 154 -15.96 -54.33 -19.39
C GLU A 154 -17.43 -54.43 -18.98
N LEU A 155 -18.31 -53.80 -19.78
CA LEU A 155 -19.75 -53.99 -19.67
C LEU A 155 -20.08 -55.41 -20.14
N ILE A 156 -20.54 -56.24 -19.21
CA ILE A 156 -21.16 -57.53 -19.53
C ILE A 156 -22.54 -57.22 -20.12
N GLN A 157 -22.75 -57.54 -21.40
CA GLN A 157 -24.08 -57.55 -22.01
C GLN A 157 -24.85 -58.80 -21.54
N LEU A 158 -26.10 -58.57 -21.14
CA LEU A 158 -27.10 -59.58 -20.79
C LEU A 158 -27.39 -60.56 -21.94
#